data_AF-A0A1I1V1Z2-F1
#
_entry.id   AF-A0A1I1V1Z2-F1
#
_cell.length_a   1.000
_cell.length_b   1.000
_cell.length_c   1.000
_cell.angle_alpha   90.00
_cell.angle_beta   90.00
_cell.angle_gamma   90.00
#
_symmetry.space_group_name_H-M   'P 1'
#
loop_
_entity.id
_entity.type
_entity.pdbx_description
1 polymer ?
#
loop_
_entity_poly.entity_id
_entity_poly.type
_entity_poly.pdbx_seq_one_letter_code
_entity_poly.pdbx_strand_id
1 'polypeptide(L)'
;MKSRPPEDPALHAFLDDVADVAADDPAEALELLDEASPDWHDHPEIHYFRGDLVWTLEGPEAAEPHFRRALERDPRFADAHHALAQVHEAMDERPAMIRHYLEVLRLDAHDDIGAGIGTKEDQRFIAGVAEAVLENLPEEFKQRLGNVPVVLEARPAKYLVQDGFDPRALGLFEGPDHFNQRGIEAAAAPSRIVLFYANLLAMFADEDELREQVEVTILHEIGHYFGLDEDDMQRLGLD
;
A
#
# COMPACT_ATOMS: atom_id res chain seq x y z
N MET A 1 22.72 -8.85 13.99
CA MET A 1 21.60 -8.74 13.04
C MET A 1 21.31 -10.14 12.56
N LYS A 2 20.13 -10.69 12.86
CA LYS A 2 19.69 -11.93 12.21
C LYS A 2 19.33 -11.56 10.77
N SER A 3 19.87 -12.27 9.80
CA SER A 3 19.47 -12.17 8.39
C SER A 3 18.00 -12.57 8.27
N ARG A 4 17.27 -12.00 7.30
CA ARG A 4 15.97 -12.52 6.86
C ARG A 4 16.12 -14.04 6.65
N PRO A 5 15.19 -14.87 7.12
CA PRO A 5 15.26 -16.30 6.85
C PRO A 5 15.43 -16.54 5.34
N PRO A 6 16.24 -17.51 4.93
CA PRO A 6 16.41 -17.83 3.51
C PRO A 6 15.05 -18.23 2.93
N GLU A 7 14.79 -17.81 1.68
CA GLU A 7 13.57 -18.18 0.95
C GLU A 7 13.43 -19.71 0.89
N ASP A 8 12.25 -20.20 1.26
CA ASP A 8 11.89 -21.61 1.18
C ASP A 8 10.77 -21.76 0.14
N PRO A 9 11.08 -22.21 -1.09
CA PRO A 9 10.09 -22.34 -2.16
C PRO A 9 8.94 -23.28 -1.81
N ALA A 10 9.16 -24.25 -0.93
CA ALA A 10 8.10 -25.16 -0.50
C ALA A 10 7.14 -24.47 0.48
N LEU A 11 7.64 -23.58 1.32
CA LEU A 11 6.79 -22.73 2.15
C LEU A 11 5.99 -21.76 1.29
N HIS A 12 6.61 -21.08 0.32
CA HIS A 12 5.90 -20.14 -0.54
C HIS A 12 4.77 -20.84 -1.32
N ALA A 13 5.04 -21.99 -1.94
CA ALA A 13 4.01 -22.75 -2.65
C ALA A 13 2.85 -23.18 -1.73
N PHE A 14 3.15 -23.56 -0.48
CA PHE A 14 2.13 -23.86 0.50
C PHE A 14 1.29 -22.63 0.89
N LEU A 15 1.93 -21.47 1.04
CA LEU A 15 1.23 -20.22 1.34
C LEU A 15 0.39 -19.72 0.16
N ASP A 16 0.83 -19.97 -1.07
CA ASP A 16 0.03 -19.71 -2.28
C ASP A 16 -1.26 -20.58 -2.25
N ASP A 17 -1.15 -21.88 -1.95
CA ASP A 17 -2.30 -22.77 -1.79
C ASP A 17 -3.25 -22.27 -0.66
N VAL A 18 -2.70 -21.77 0.45
CA VAL A 18 -3.49 -21.18 1.55
C VAL A 18 -4.21 -19.91 1.09
N ALA A 19 -3.53 -19.03 0.34
CA ALA A 19 -4.11 -17.79 -0.17
C ALA A 19 -5.25 -18.06 -1.16
N ASP A 20 -5.08 -19.05 -2.04
CA ASP A 20 -6.12 -19.48 -2.98
C ASP A 20 -7.38 -19.96 -2.25
N VAL A 21 -7.25 -20.75 -1.18
CA VAL A 21 -8.38 -21.19 -0.36
C VAL A 21 -9.00 -20.03 0.41
N ALA A 22 -8.17 -19.12 0.94
CA ALA A 22 -8.62 -17.99 1.76
C ALA A 22 -9.60 -17.05 1.05
N ALA A 23 -9.47 -16.92 -0.27
CA ALA A 23 -10.35 -16.10 -1.10
C ALA A 23 -11.83 -16.54 -1.04
N ASP A 24 -12.07 -17.86 -0.90
CA ASP A 24 -13.41 -18.45 -0.86
C ASP A 24 -13.82 -18.88 0.56
N ASP A 25 -12.90 -19.46 1.34
CA ASP A 25 -13.15 -19.96 2.69
C ASP A 25 -11.95 -19.70 3.62
N PRO A 26 -11.92 -18.54 4.31
CA PRO A 26 -10.83 -18.20 5.24
C PRO A 26 -10.76 -19.14 6.46
N ALA A 27 -11.84 -19.84 6.81
CA ALA A 27 -11.82 -20.80 7.91
C ALA A 27 -11.10 -22.09 7.49
N GLU A 28 -11.37 -22.59 6.29
CA GLU A 28 -10.64 -23.73 5.71
C GLU A 28 -9.15 -23.40 5.52
N ALA A 29 -8.82 -22.19 5.06
CA ALA A 29 -7.43 -21.74 4.94
C ALA A 29 -6.70 -21.73 6.30
N LEU A 30 -7.40 -21.39 7.39
CA LEU A 30 -6.84 -21.39 8.73
C LEU A 30 -6.57 -22.83 9.22
N GLU A 31 -7.46 -23.78 8.91
CA GLU A 31 -7.24 -25.20 9.16
C GLU A 31 -6.03 -25.72 8.36
N LEU A 32 -5.88 -25.30 7.11
CA LEU A 32 -4.71 -25.65 6.29
C LEU A 32 -3.40 -25.14 6.92
N LEU A 33 -3.37 -23.92 7.45
CA LEU A 33 -2.22 -23.40 8.21
C LEU A 33 -1.92 -24.18 9.49
N ASP A 34 -2.90 -24.82 10.12
CA ASP A 34 -2.68 -25.73 11.26
C ASP A 34 -2.03 -27.05 10.86
N GLU A 35 -2.18 -27.45 9.59
CA GLU A 35 -1.55 -28.63 9.00
C GLU A 35 -0.15 -28.36 8.42
N ALA A 36 0.33 -27.10 8.49
CA ALA A 36 1.65 -26.71 8.03
C ALA A 36 2.77 -27.60 8.61
N SER A 37 3.88 -27.75 7.89
CA SER A 37 5.02 -28.54 8.39
C SER A 37 5.49 -28.04 9.77
N PRO A 38 5.82 -28.93 10.73
CA PRO A 38 6.47 -28.60 12.00
C PRO A 38 7.64 -27.61 11.89
N ASP A 39 8.37 -27.67 10.78
CA ASP A 39 9.53 -26.80 10.53
C ASP A 39 9.15 -25.34 10.23
N TRP A 40 7.91 -25.08 9.80
CA TRP A 40 7.41 -23.75 9.45
C TRP A 40 6.50 -23.12 10.50
N HIS A 41 6.03 -23.86 11.51
CA HIS A 41 5.05 -23.36 12.50
C HIS A 41 5.47 -22.05 13.19
N ASP A 42 6.78 -21.80 13.25
CA ASP A 42 7.34 -20.60 13.87
C ASP A 42 7.98 -19.63 12.86
N HIS A 43 7.69 -19.81 11.57
CA HIS A 43 8.11 -18.94 10.48
C HIS A 43 7.32 -17.63 10.52
N PRO A 44 7.94 -16.46 10.29
CA PRO A 44 7.25 -15.17 10.30
C PRO A 44 6.05 -15.12 9.33
N GLU A 45 6.17 -15.68 8.13
CA GLU A 45 5.08 -15.69 7.14
C GLU A 45 3.87 -16.52 7.59
N ILE A 46 4.08 -17.67 8.25
CA ILE A 46 2.97 -18.45 8.82
C ILE A 46 2.18 -17.63 9.85
N HIS A 47 2.89 -16.88 10.70
CA HIS A 47 2.24 -16.00 11.68
C HIS A 47 1.54 -14.81 11.02
N TYR A 48 2.11 -14.27 9.95
CA TYR A 48 1.49 -13.19 9.18
C TYR A 48 0.19 -13.65 8.50
N PHE A 49 0.23 -14.73 7.72
CA PHE A 49 -0.96 -15.28 7.05
C PHE A 49 -2.03 -15.70 8.06
N ARG A 50 -1.64 -16.27 9.20
CA ARG A 50 -2.58 -16.57 10.29
C ARG A 50 -3.23 -15.31 10.85
N GLY A 51 -2.46 -14.23 11.02
CA GLY A 51 -3.00 -12.95 11.48
C GLY A 51 -4.02 -12.38 10.51
N ASP A 52 -3.78 -12.48 9.20
CA ASP A 52 -4.69 -12.02 8.16
C ASP A 52 -6.02 -12.80 8.15
N LEU A 53 -5.94 -14.12 8.23
CA LEU A 53 -7.13 -14.98 8.33
C LEU A 53 -7.91 -14.73 9.63
N VAL A 54 -7.21 -14.62 10.76
CA VAL A 54 -7.84 -14.34 12.06
C VAL A 54 -8.46 -12.95 12.09
N TRP A 55 -7.86 -11.95 11.43
CA TRP A 55 -8.49 -10.64 11.27
C TRP A 55 -9.84 -10.80 10.57
N THR A 56 -9.85 -11.49 9.43
CA THR A 56 -11.06 -11.68 8.61
C THR A 56 -12.16 -12.40 9.38
N LEU A 57 -11.80 -13.40 10.19
CA LEU A 57 -12.74 -14.25 10.93
C LEU A 57 -13.20 -13.66 12.27
N GLU A 58 -12.29 -13.02 13.00
CA GLU A 58 -12.46 -12.68 14.42
C GLU A 58 -12.20 -11.20 14.76
N GLY A 59 -11.61 -10.44 13.84
CA GLY A 59 -11.34 -9.01 13.99
C GLY A 59 -9.90 -8.65 14.39
N PRO A 60 -9.57 -7.35 14.39
CA PRO A 60 -8.20 -6.85 14.54
C PRO A 60 -7.56 -7.19 15.90
N GLU A 61 -8.34 -7.20 16.99
CA GLU A 61 -7.83 -7.52 18.32
C GLU A 61 -7.36 -8.98 18.42
N ALA A 62 -8.03 -9.90 17.73
CA ALA A 62 -7.64 -11.31 17.67
C ALA A 62 -6.41 -11.52 16.78
N ALA A 63 -6.25 -10.70 15.74
CA ALA A 63 -5.14 -10.77 14.79
C ALA A 63 -3.81 -10.22 15.34
N GLU A 64 -3.85 -9.16 16.16
CA GLU A 64 -2.67 -8.51 16.75
C GLU A 64 -1.58 -9.48 17.26
N PRO A 65 -1.89 -10.50 18.08
CA PRO A 65 -0.86 -11.41 18.59
C PRO A 65 -0.11 -12.18 17.50
N HIS A 66 -0.74 -12.44 16.36
CA HIS A 66 -0.14 -13.17 15.25
C HIS A 66 0.87 -12.28 14.50
N PHE A 67 0.50 -11.05 14.15
CA PHE A 67 1.44 -10.13 13.50
C PHE A 67 2.61 -9.74 14.42
N ARG A 68 2.35 -9.52 15.71
CA ARG A 68 3.42 -9.30 16.69
C ARG A 68 4.36 -10.50 16.75
N ARG A 69 3.83 -11.72 16.67
CA ARG A 69 4.63 -12.93 16.65
C ARG A 69 5.49 -13.03 15.38
N ALA A 70 4.97 -12.61 14.24
CA ALA A 70 5.75 -12.49 13.01
C ALA A 70 6.95 -11.55 13.21
N LEU A 71 6.74 -10.38 13.82
CA LEU A 71 7.81 -9.42 14.12
C LEU A 71 8.81 -9.89 15.19
N GLU A 72 8.41 -10.72 16.14
CA GLU A 72 9.35 -11.37 17.07
C GLU A 72 10.33 -12.31 16.36
N ARG A 73 9.92 -12.85 15.21
CA ARG A 73 10.72 -13.77 14.38
C ARG A 73 11.55 -13.02 13.36
N ASP A 74 10.95 -12.06 12.67
CA ASP A 74 11.64 -11.13 11.81
C ASP A 74 11.19 -9.67 12.06
N PRO A 75 11.96 -8.89 12.83
CA PRO A 75 11.69 -7.48 13.08
C PRO A 75 11.78 -6.59 11.83
N ARG A 76 12.19 -7.12 10.67
CA ARG A 76 12.25 -6.40 9.40
C ARG A 76 11.10 -6.77 8.46
N PHE A 77 10.14 -7.55 8.92
CA PHE A 77 9.03 -7.98 8.09
C PHE A 77 8.04 -6.81 7.89
N ALA A 78 8.19 -6.10 6.76
CA ALA A 78 7.45 -4.88 6.50
C ALA A 78 5.93 -5.10 6.43
N ASP A 79 5.49 -6.22 5.87
CA ASP A 79 4.05 -6.55 5.76
C ASP A 79 3.42 -6.75 7.15
N ALA A 80 4.11 -7.42 8.07
CA ALA A 80 3.65 -7.54 9.45
C ALA A 80 3.67 -6.19 10.21
N HIS A 81 4.58 -5.26 9.86
CA HIS A 81 4.50 -3.90 10.37
C HIS A 81 3.27 -3.16 9.82
N HIS A 82 2.99 -3.27 8.52
CA HIS A 82 1.84 -2.64 7.87
C HIS A 82 0.53 -3.18 8.44
N ALA A 83 0.38 -4.50 8.56
CA ALA A 83 -0.78 -5.14 9.19
C ALA A 83 -1.00 -4.69 10.65
N LEU A 84 0.05 -4.58 11.47
CA LEU A 84 -0.08 -4.03 12.83
C LEU A 84 -0.49 -2.56 12.84
N ALA A 85 -0.04 -1.77 11.86
CA ALA A 85 -0.49 -0.39 11.75
C ALA A 85 -2.00 -0.34 11.49
N GLN A 86 -2.51 -1.16 10.57
CA GLN A 86 -3.94 -1.30 10.31
C GLN A 86 -4.70 -1.79 11.54
N VAL A 87 -4.18 -2.77 12.28
CA VAL A 87 -4.79 -3.24 13.56
C VAL A 87 -4.95 -2.05 14.50
N HIS A 88 -3.87 -1.29 14.70
CA HIS A 88 -3.88 -0.13 15.60
C HIS A 88 -4.77 1.01 15.08
N GLU A 89 -4.91 1.17 13.78
CA GLU A 89 -5.86 2.12 13.18
C GLU A 89 -7.31 1.72 13.50
N ALA A 90 -7.67 0.45 13.30
CA ALA A 90 -9.00 -0.08 13.63
C ALA A 90 -9.33 0.04 15.14
N MET A 91 -8.30 0.01 16.00
CA MET A 91 -8.43 0.19 17.45
C MET A 91 -8.33 1.66 17.91
N ASP A 92 -8.25 2.63 17.00
CA ASP A 92 -8.05 4.08 17.28
C ASP A 92 -6.76 4.39 18.09
N GLU A 93 -5.74 3.54 17.94
CA GLU A 93 -4.43 3.65 18.59
C GLU A 93 -3.42 4.39 17.71
N ARG A 94 -3.76 5.61 17.30
CA ARG A 94 -2.98 6.43 16.34
C ARG A 94 -1.46 6.51 16.62
N PRO A 95 -0.97 6.67 17.86
CA PRO A 95 0.46 6.68 18.11
C PRO A 95 1.16 5.35 17.83
N ALA A 96 0.47 4.22 17.95
CA ALA A 96 1.00 2.90 17.62
C ALA A 96 1.01 2.67 16.11
N MET A 97 -0.10 2.99 15.44
CA MET A 97 -0.21 3.01 13.97
C MET A 97 0.95 3.79 13.32
N ILE A 98 1.17 5.05 13.73
CA ILE A 98 2.24 5.90 13.18
C ILE A 98 3.63 5.26 13.37
N ARG A 99 3.89 4.60 14.52
CA ARG A 99 5.19 3.94 14.74
C ARG A 99 5.42 2.81 13.74
N HIS A 100 4.38 2.03 13.46
CA HIS A 100 4.44 0.93 12.51
C HIS A 100 4.55 1.43 11.06
N TYR A 101 3.75 2.42 10.66
CA TYR A 101 3.86 3.04 9.33
C TYR A 101 5.23 3.69 9.07
N LEU A 102 5.83 4.34 10.07
CA LEU A 102 7.19 4.87 9.92
C LEU A 102 8.24 3.78 9.71
N GLU A 103 8.01 2.59 10.26
CA GLU A 103 8.89 1.45 10.07
C GLU A 103 8.68 0.79 8.70
N VAL A 104 7.44 0.69 8.20
CA VAL A 104 7.13 0.29 6.82
C VAL A 104 7.85 1.21 5.84
N LEU A 105 7.68 2.54 5.99
CA LEU A 105 8.37 3.53 5.14
C LEU A 105 9.89 3.31 5.14
N ARG A 106 10.48 2.98 6.30
CA ARG A 106 11.93 2.77 6.45
C ARG A 106 12.39 1.47 5.81
N LEU A 107 11.63 0.39 5.97
CA LEU A 107 11.95 -0.94 5.47
C LEU A 107 11.77 -1.00 3.96
N ASP A 108 10.63 -0.57 3.45
CA ASP A 108 10.35 -0.63 2.02
C ASP A 108 11.28 0.31 1.22
N ALA A 109 11.58 1.51 1.73
CA ALA A 109 12.56 2.41 1.08
C ALA A 109 13.99 1.82 1.06
N HIS A 110 14.32 0.92 2.00
CA HIS A 110 15.58 0.18 1.96
C HIS A 110 15.54 -0.94 0.93
N ASP A 111 14.42 -1.65 0.82
CA ASP A 111 14.23 -2.76 -0.11
C ASP A 111 14.16 -2.29 -1.58
N ASP A 112 13.59 -1.10 -1.84
CA ASP A 112 13.62 -0.44 -3.16
C ASP A 112 15.04 -0.35 -3.74
N ILE A 113 16.01 0.03 -2.90
CA ILE A 113 17.41 0.18 -3.30
C ILE A 113 17.99 -1.18 -3.70
N GLY A 114 17.64 -2.23 -2.97
CA GLY A 114 18.06 -3.60 -3.25
C GLY A 114 17.45 -4.15 -4.53
N ALA A 115 16.18 -3.83 -4.79
CA ALA A 115 15.43 -4.23 -5.97
C ALA A 115 15.77 -3.40 -7.22
N GLY A 116 16.42 -2.25 -7.06
CA GLY A 116 16.72 -1.34 -8.18
C GLY A 116 15.50 -0.58 -8.70
N ILE A 117 14.47 -0.44 -7.86
CA ILE A 117 13.22 0.25 -8.18
C ILE A 117 13.46 1.75 -8.43
N GLY A 118 12.77 2.30 -9.43
CA GLY A 118 12.71 3.75 -9.64
C GLY A 118 13.73 4.27 -10.63
N THR A 119 14.13 3.46 -11.60
CA THR A 119 15.01 3.89 -12.69
C THR A 119 14.37 5.02 -13.49
N LYS A 120 15.18 5.71 -14.31
CA LYS A 120 14.66 6.71 -15.25
C LYS A 120 13.74 6.11 -16.30
N GLU A 121 13.82 4.81 -16.55
CA GLU A 121 12.93 4.13 -17.49
C GLU A 121 11.57 3.90 -16.86
N ASP A 122 11.53 3.39 -15.63
CA ASP A 122 10.30 3.19 -14.86
C ASP A 122 9.52 4.51 -14.71
N GLN A 123 10.23 5.59 -14.34
CA GLN A 123 9.60 6.91 -14.20
C GLN A 123 9.08 7.45 -15.54
N ARG A 124 9.77 7.17 -16.65
CA ARG A 124 9.31 7.57 -18.00
C ARG A 124 8.09 6.76 -18.43
N PHE A 125 8.05 5.47 -18.09
CA PHE A 125 6.90 4.62 -18.34
C PHE A 125 5.66 5.15 -17.62
N ILE A 126 5.74 5.31 -16.29
CA ILE A 126 4.62 5.80 -15.47
C ILE A 126 4.18 7.20 -15.92
N ALA A 127 5.12 8.10 -16.20
CA ALA A 127 4.79 9.42 -16.73
C ALA A 127 4.06 9.35 -18.08
N GLY A 128 4.49 8.48 -19.01
CA GLY A 128 3.84 8.31 -20.29
C GLY A 128 2.43 7.73 -20.19
N VAL A 129 2.20 6.78 -19.26
CA VAL A 129 0.86 6.29 -18.95
C VAL A 129 0.00 7.43 -18.41
N ALA A 130 0.51 8.20 -17.45
CA ALA A 130 -0.21 9.31 -16.84
C ALA A 130 -0.60 10.39 -17.86
N GLU A 131 0.32 10.75 -18.76
CA GLU A 131 0.04 11.67 -19.86
C GLU A 131 -1.08 11.15 -20.76
N ALA A 132 -1.03 9.87 -21.14
CA ALA A 132 -2.07 9.25 -21.99
C ALA A 132 -3.45 9.25 -21.32
N VAL A 133 -3.53 8.98 -20.01
CA VAL A 133 -4.79 9.03 -19.24
C VAL A 133 -5.38 10.44 -19.30
N LEU A 134 -4.57 11.46 -18.98
CA LEU A 134 -5.00 12.86 -19.02
C LEU A 134 -5.42 13.30 -20.44
N GLU A 135 -4.72 12.85 -21.47
CA GLU A 135 -5.05 13.11 -22.88
C GLU A 135 -6.35 12.44 -23.33
N ASN A 136 -6.77 11.35 -22.70
CA ASN A 136 -8.00 10.62 -23.03
C ASN A 136 -9.22 11.04 -22.20
N LEU A 137 -9.03 11.87 -21.16
CA LEU A 137 -10.14 12.40 -20.38
C LEU A 137 -11.16 13.16 -21.27
N PRO A 138 -12.47 13.08 -20.95
CA PRO A 138 -13.46 13.92 -21.62
C PRO A 138 -13.15 15.40 -21.43
N GLU A 139 -13.41 16.21 -22.46
CA GLU A 139 -13.01 17.61 -22.54
C GLU A 139 -13.54 18.46 -21.36
N GLU A 140 -14.72 18.13 -20.83
CA GLU A 140 -15.27 18.79 -19.64
C GLU A 140 -14.45 18.56 -18.37
N PHE A 141 -13.86 17.37 -18.20
CA PHE A 141 -12.98 17.07 -17.06
C PHE A 141 -11.62 17.72 -17.24
N LYS A 142 -11.05 17.69 -18.45
CA LYS A 142 -9.79 18.41 -18.76
C LYS A 142 -9.87 19.89 -18.46
N GLN A 143 -10.96 20.55 -18.86
CA GLN A 143 -11.16 21.98 -18.63
C GLN A 143 -11.27 22.31 -17.14
N ARG A 144 -11.92 21.45 -16.34
CA ARG A 144 -12.04 21.64 -14.89
C ARG A 144 -10.75 21.31 -14.15
N LEU A 145 -10.01 20.29 -14.59
CA LEU A 145 -8.70 19.93 -14.04
C LEU A 145 -7.66 21.02 -14.34
N GLY A 146 -7.74 21.64 -15.52
CA GLY A 146 -6.90 22.78 -15.89
C GLY A 146 -5.41 22.42 -15.91
N ASN A 147 -4.63 23.05 -15.03
CA ASN A 147 -3.17 22.89 -14.95
C ASN A 147 -2.70 22.15 -13.69
N VAL A 148 -3.53 21.25 -13.13
CA VAL A 148 -3.10 20.39 -12.01
C VAL A 148 -1.97 19.47 -12.50
N PRO A 149 -0.72 19.63 -12.03
CA PRO A 149 0.37 18.76 -12.45
C PRO A 149 0.24 17.38 -11.82
N VAL A 150 0.60 16.36 -12.58
CA VAL A 150 0.91 15.03 -12.05
C VAL A 150 2.40 14.98 -11.74
N VAL A 151 2.75 14.65 -10.50
CA VAL A 151 4.12 14.62 -9.98
C VAL A 151 4.45 13.20 -9.55
N LEU A 152 5.62 12.72 -9.95
CA LEU A 152 6.15 11.45 -9.48
C LEU A 152 7.03 11.68 -8.25
N GLU A 153 6.67 11.08 -7.12
CA GLU A 153 7.53 10.99 -5.94
C GLU A 153 7.83 9.51 -5.66
N ALA A 154 8.97 9.20 -5.06
CA ALA A 154 9.34 7.79 -4.83
C ALA A 154 8.34 7.12 -3.87
N ARG A 155 8.15 7.75 -2.72
CA ARG A 155 7.30 7.30 -1.61
C ARG A 155 6.69 8.50 -0.91
N PRO A 156 5.63 8.29 -0.10
CA PRO A 156 5.08 9.35 0.73
C PRO A 156 6.15 10.01 1.61
N ALA A 157 6.11 11.34 1.66
CA ALA A 157 7.02 12.09 2.51
C ALA A 157 6.78 11.74 3.99
N LYS A 158 7.86 11.64 4.77
CA LYS A 158 7.80 11.21 6.19
C LYS A 158 6.74 11.95 7.02
N TYR A 159 6.55 13.25 6.81
CA TYR A 159 5.60 14.03 7.61
C TYR A 159 4.14 13.63 7.29
N LEU A 160 3.81 13.22 6.06
CA LEU A 160 2.49 12.66 5.73
C LEU A 160 2.23 11.42 6.57
N VAL A 161 3.23 10.54 6.64
CA VAL A 161 3.17 9.31 7.44
C VAL A 161 3.06 9.61 8.94
N GLN A 162 3.69 10.69 9.43
CA GLN A 162 3.51 11.16 10.80
C GLN A 162 2.11 11.72 11.07
N ASP A 163 1.42 12.18 10.03
CA ASP A 163 0.02 12.60 10.07
C ASP A 163 -0.96 11.44 9.85
N GLY A 164 -0.45 10.20 9.73
CA GLY A 164 -1.24 8.98 9.61
C GLY A 164 -1.52 8.54 8.17
N PHE A 165 -0.89 9.18 7.17
CA PHE A 165 -0.98 8.74 5.80
C PHE A 165 -0.29 7.38 5.60
N ASP A 166 -0.95 6.46 4.89
CA ASP A 166 -0.40 5.13 4.63
C ASP A 166 0.88 5.26 3.76
N PRO A 167 2.04 4.74 4.22
CA PRO A 167 3.28 4.76 3.46
C PRO A 167 3.24 3.95 2.15
N ARG A 168 2.26 3.05 1.98
CA ARG A 168 2.09 2.20 0.79
C ARG A 168 0.99 2.69 -0.16
N ALA A 169 0.32 3.80 0.13
CA ALA A 169 -0.63 4.42 -0.80
C ALA A 169 -0.01 4.66 -2.19
N LEU A 170 -0.78 4.49 -3.25
CA LEU A 170 -0.30 4.56 -4.64
C LEU A 170 -0.32 5.99 -5.20
N GLY A 171 -1.30 6.78 -4.76
CA GLY A 171 -1.52 8.17 -5.16
C GLY A 171 -1.80 9.09 -3.99
N LEU A 172 -1.79 10.39 -4.26
CA LEU A 172 -2.30 11.43 -3.37
C LEU A 172 -2.70 12.68 -4.17
N PHE A 173 -3.93 13.10 -4.03
CA PHE A 173 -4.37 14.44 -4.40
C PHE A 173 -4.05 15.45 -3.28
N GLU A 174 -3.14 16.38 -3.53
CA GLU A 174 -2.87 17.50 -2.63
C GLU A 174 -3.66 18.74 -3.06
N GLY A 175 -4.79 18.99 -2.40
CA GLY A 175 -5.61 20.19 -2.59
C GLY A 175 -5.17 21.42 -1.77
N PRO A 176 -5.81 22.59 -1.96
CA PRO A 176 -5.46 23.84 -1.27
C PRO A 176 -5.55 23.75 0.26
N ASP A 177 -6.51 22.96 0.77
CA ASP A 177 -6.71 22.76 2.21
C ASP A 177 -5.58 21.97 2.88
N HIS A 178 -4.90 21.10 2.13
CA HIS A 178 -3.72 20.37 2.61
C HIS A 178 -2.54 21.31 2.87
N PHE A 179 -2.44 22.43 2.13
CA PHE A 179 -1.43 23.48 2.36
C PHE A 179 -1.77 24.40 3.53
N ASN A 180 -3.06 24.64 3.80
CA ASN A 180 -3.52 25.41 4.97
C ASN A 180 -3.08 24.76 6.29
N GLN A 181 -3.14 23.43 6.38
CA GLN A 181 -2.67 22.69 7.56
C GLN A 181 -1.15 22.78 7.76
N ARG A 182 -0.39 23.06 6.69
CA ARG A 182 1.07 23.22 6.70
C ARG A 182 1.56 24.66 6.96
N GLY A 183 0.65 25.61 7.21
CA GLY A 183 1.01 27.01 7.45
C GLY A 183 1.62 27.72 6.24
N ILE A 184 1.49 27.13 5.05
CA ILE A 184 1.77 27.76 3.77
C ILE A 184 0.49 28.53 3.42
N GLU A 185 0.59 29.81 3.02
CA GLU A 185 -0.59 30.54 2.52
C GLU A 185 -1.23 29.74 1.37
N ALA A 186 -2.37 29.09 1.63
CA ALA A 186 -3.07 28.24 0.65
C ALA A 186 -3.48 28.98 -0.64
N ALA A 187 -3.39 30.31 -0.64
CA ALA A 187 -3.60 31.14 -1.80
C ALA A 187 -2.56 30.94 -2.93
N ALA A 188 -1.42 30.26 -2.69
CA ALA A 188 -0.31 30.18 -3.64
C ALA A 188 0.17 28.76 -4.02
N ALA A 189 -0.32 27.70 -3.37
CA ALA A 189 0.13 26.35 -3.68
C ALA A 189 -0.82 25.70 -4.71
N PRO A 190 -0.34 25.38 -5.94
CA PRO A 190 -1.17 24.73 -6.93
C PRO A 190 -1.53 23.32 -6.43
N SER A 191 -2.81 22.93 -6.55
CA SER A 191 -3.21 21.54 -6.33
C SER A 191 -2.40 20.64 -7.25
N ARG A 192 -2.00 19.45 -6.78
CA ARG A 192 -1.26 18.46 -7.57
C ARG A 192 -1.75 17.05 -7.30
N ILE A 193 -1.59 16.19 -8.29
CA ILE A 193 -1.74 14.74 -8.14
C ILE A 193 -0.33 14.17 -7.99
N VAL A 194 -0.08 13.40 -6.93
CA VAL A 194 1.20 12.74 -6.69
C VAL A 194 1.00 11.25 -6.95
N LEU A 195 1.87 10.64 -7.73
CA LEU A 195 1.96 9.18 -7.86
C LEU A 195 3.23 8.69 -7.18
N PHE A 196 3.09 7.72 -6.29
CA PHE A 196 4.20 7.12 -5.56
C PHE A 196 4.81 5.98 -6.37
N TYR A 197 5.73 6.33 -7.27
CA TYR A 197 6.22 5.41 -8.28
C TYR A 197 6.91 4.16 -7.70
N ALA A 198 7.56 4.26 -6.53
CA ALA A 198 8.19 3.09 -5.93
C ALA A 198 7.15 2.13 -5.34
N ASN A 199 6.04 2.65 -4.81
CA ASN A 199 4.93 1.82 -4.33
C ASN A 199 4.27 1.08 -5.49
N LEU A 200 3.99 1.78 -6.60
CA LEU A 200 3.46 1.17 -7.83
C LEU A 200 4.38 0.06 -8.37
N LEU A 201 5.68 0.32 -8.50
CA LEU A 201 6.64 -0.66 -9.02
C LEU A 201 6.90 -1.83 -8.07
N ALA A 202 6.80 -1.61 -6.75
CA ALA A 202 6.96 -2.67 -5.76
C ALA A 202 5.77 -3.63 -5.74
N MET A 203 4.58 -3.13 -6.07
CA MET A 203 3.33 -3.89 -5.98
C MET A 203 2.94 -4.55 -7.32
N PHE A 204 3.27 -3.91 -8.45
CA PHE A 204 2.90 -4.38 -9.80
C PHE A 204 4.16 -4.62 -10.64
N ALA A 205 4.56 -5.89 -10.73
CA ALA A 205 5.75 -6.30 -11.47
C ALA A 205 5.50 -6.51 -12.97
N ASP A 206 4.25 -6.79 -13.36
CA ASP A 206 3.84 -6.88 -14.76
C ASP A 206 3.53 -5.49 -15.33
N GLU A 207 3.98 -5.24 -16.56
CA GLU A 207 3.86 -3.92 -17.19
C GLU A 207 2.42 -3.56 -17.55
N ASP A 208 1.60 -4.55 -17.93
CA ASP A 208 0.19 -4.34 -18.27
C ASP A 208 -0.62 -4.08 -16.99
N GLU A 209 -0.39 -4.86 -15.93
CA GLU A 209 -0.98 -4.61 -14.61
C GLU A 209 -0.57 -3.23 -14.05
N LEU A 210 0.71 -2.87 -14.15
CA LEU A 210 1.21 -1.55 -13.74
C LEU A 210 0.53 -0.42 -14.52
N ARG A 211 0.33 -0.59 -15.83
CA ARG A 211 -0.37 0.39 -16.66
C ARG A 211 -1.81 0.59 -16.19
N GLU A 212 -2.54 -0.51 -16.01
CA GLU A 212 -3.92 -0.49 -15.53
C GLU A 212 -3.99 0.20 -14.16
N GLN A 213 -3.08 -0.13 -13.25
CA GLN A 213 -3.09 0.48 -11.93
C GLN A 213 -2.73 1.96 -11.94
N VAL A 214 -1.80 2.39 -12.79
CA VAL A 214 -1.50 3.82 -12.93
C VAL A 214 -2.74 4.58 -13.43
N GLU A 215 -3.49 3.99 -14.37
CA GLU A 215 -4.75 4.57 -14.85
C GLU A 215 -5.80 4.67 -13.74
N VAL A 216 -6.05 3.56 -13.02
CA VAL A 216 -6.97 3.52 -11.87
C VAL A 216 -6.59 4.57 -10.83
N THR A 217 -5.31 4.62 -10.42
CA THR A 217 -4.82 5.54 -9.41
C THR A 217 -5.04 6.99 -9.83
N ILE A 218 -4.73 7.37 -11.06
CA ILE A 218 -4.94 8.74 -11.53
C ILE A 218 -6.43 9.10 -11.55
N LEU A 219 -7.27 8.21 -12.04
CA LEU A 219 -8.71 8.43 -12.09
C LEU A 219 -9.31 8.55 -10.69
N HIS A 220 -8.82 7.76 -9.74
CA HIS A 220 -9.18 7.85 -8.32
C HIS A 220 -8.83 9.24 -7.75
N GLU A 221 -7.59 9.71 -7.92
CA GLU A 221 -7.16 11.03 -7.43
C GLU A 221 -7.91 12.19 -8.10
N ILE A 222 -8.25 12.04 -9.39
CA ILE A 222 -9.11 12.98 -10.10
C ILE A 222 -10.54 12.94 -9.53
N GLY A 223 -11.03 11.77 -9.13
CA GLY A 223 -12.29 11.61 -8.43
C GLY A 223 -12.34 12.46 -7.16
N HIS A 224 -11.33 12.35 -6.30
CA HIS A 224 -11.18 13.20 -5.12
C HIS A 224 -11.09 14.68 -5.45
N TYR A 225 -10.39 15.07 -6.52
CA TYR A 225 -10.39 16.46 -7.01
C TYR A 225 -11.80 16.98 -7.32
N PHE A 226 -12.68 16.10 -7.79
CA PHE A 226 -14.09 16.42 -8.06
C PHE A 226 -15.02 16.27 -6.86
N GLY A 227 -14.50 15.89 -5.70
CA GLY A 227 -15.25 15.73 -4.46
C GLY A 227 -16.04 14.43 -4.38
N LEU A 228 -15.62 13.40 -5.13
CA LEU A 228 -16.14 12.04 -5.00
C LEU A 228 -15.47 11.35 -3.80
N ASP A 229 -16.25 10.57 -3.07
CA ASP A 229 -15.78 9.78 -1.92
C ASP A 229 -15.39 8.35 -2.31
N GLU A 230 -14.93 7.54 -1.35
CA GLU A 230 -14.52 6.15 -1.57
C GLU A 230 -15.67 5.26 -2.08
N ASP A 231 -16.90 5.49 -1.60
CA ASP A 231 -18.08 4.74 -2.04
C ASP A 231 -18.38 5.05 -3.52
N ASP A 232 -18.20 6.30 -3.95
CA ASP A 232 -18.27 6.70 -5.35
C ASP A 232 -17.16 6.05 -6.19
N MET A 233 -15.93 5.95 -5.68
CA MET A 233 -14.80 5.32 -6.39
C MET A 233 -15.03 3.83 -6.62
N GLN A 234 -15.42 3.09 -5.57
CA GLN A 234 -15.68 1.65 -5.68
C GLN A 234 -16.77 1.35 -6.71
N ARG A 235 -17.83 2.16 -6.77
CA ARG A 235 -18.89 2.00 -7.77
C ARG A 235 -18.42 2.18 -9.21
N LEU A 236 -17.31 2.89 -9.42
CA LEU A 236 -16.70 3.15 -10.71
C LEU A 236 -15.60 2.12 -11.03
N GLY A 237 -15.28 1.22 -10.10
CA GLY A 237 -14.17 0.25 -10.23
C GLY A 237 -12.81 0.95 -10.19
N LEU A 238 -12.66 1.93 -9.30
CA LEU A 238 -11.44 2.71 -9.09
C LEU A 238 -10.82 2.48 -7.71
N ASP A 239 -11.16 1.36 -7.04
CA ASP A 239 -10.62 0.93 -5.76
C ASP A 239 -9.25 0.23 -5.86
#